data_AF-A0A256ZB50-F1
#
_entry.id   AF-A0A256ZB50-F1
#
_cell.length_a   1.000
_cell.length_b   1.000
_cell.length_c   1.000
_cell.angle_alpha   90.00
_cell.angle_beta   90.00
_cell.angle_gamma   90.00
#
_symmetry.space_group_name_H-M   'P 1'
#
loop_
_entity.id
_entity.type
_entity.pdbx_description
1 polymer ?
#
loop_
_entity_poly.entity_id
_entity_poly.type
_entity_poly.pdbx_seq_one_letter_code
_entity_poly.pdbx_strand_id
1 'polypeptide(L)'
;MNLLEVYLLNLAVTAAMFLVLIFRAWIEFKNFKAIWKEMEWRRTRQTAKEVLKAEKETFLKMEDGKELYDILCHMFEVDED
;
A
#
# COMPACT_ATOMS: atom_id res chain seq x y z
N MET A 1 14.70 40.32 31.43
CA MET A 1 13.73 39.71 30.51
C MET A 1 12.54 40.62 30.40
N ASN A 2 12.32 41.19 29.22
CA ASN A 2 11.14 42.03 28.98
C ASN A 2 9.92 41.13 28.74
N LEU A 3 8.73 41.65 29.04
CA LEU A 3 7.47 40.92 28.94
C LEU A 3 7.22 40.37 27.51
N LEU A 4 7.66 41.11 26.49
CA LEU A 4 7.68 40.68 25.08
C LEU A 4 8.53 39.43 24.82
N GLU A 5 9.68 39.32 25.49
CA GLU A 5 10.62 38.21 25.32
C GLU A 5 10.03 36.89 25.82
N VAL A 6 9.28 36.95 26.93
CA VAL A 6 8.54 35.81 27.48
C VAL A 6 7.41 35.37 26.54
N TYR A 7 6.65 36.31 25.96
CA TYR A 7 5.61 35.98 24.98
C TYR A 7 6.19 35.36 23.69
N LEU A 8 7.30 35.90 23.18
CA LEU A 8 7.99 35.35 22.02
C LEU A 8 8.52 33.94 22.30
N LEU A 9 9.08 33.70 23.48
CA LEU A 9 9.54 32.37 23.88
C LEU A 9 8.37 31.37 23.95
N ASN A 10 7.25 31.76 24.55
CA ASN A 10 6.06 30.90 24.61
C ASN A 10 5.50 30.57 23.21
N LEU A 11 5.45 31.57 22.32
CA LEU A 11 5.06 31.36 20.94
C LEU A 11 6.00 30.39 20.23
N ALA A 12 7.32 30.54 20.42
CA ALA A 12 8.32 29.65 19.84
C ALA A 12 8.18 28.21 20.35
N VAL A 13 7.96 28.03 21.65
CA VAL A 13 7.73 26.70 22.27
C VAL A 13 6.44 26.08 21.73
N THR A 14 5.37 26.86 21.61
CA THR A 14 4.10 26.40 21.06
C THR A 14 4.26 25.97 19.59
N ALA A 15 4.94 26.78 18.77
CA ALA A 15 5.24 26.44 17.39
C ALA A 15 6.10 25.18 17.28
N ALA A 16 7.11 25.02 18.14
CA ALA A 16 7.93 23.82 18.20
C ALA A 16 7.10 22.56 18.54
N MET A 17 6.16 22.67 19.49
CA MET A 17 5.25 21.57 19.82
C MET A 17 4.39 21.16 18.61
N PHE A 18 3.83 22.13 17.88
CA PHE A 18 3.07 21.86 16.67
C PHE A 18 3.91 21.22 15.57
N LEU A 19 5.13 21.71 15.35
CA LEU A 19 6.06 21.11 14.38
C LEU A 19 6.30 19.63 14.67
N VAL A 20 6.57 19.27 15.94
CA VAL A 20 6.78 17.87 16.33
C VAL A 20 5.54 17.02 16.03
N LEU A 21 4.33 17.52 16.30
CA LEU A 21 3.08 16.81 16.02
C LEU A 21 2.87 16.61 14.51
N ILE A 22 3.13 17.64 13.70
CA ILE A 22 3.03 17.56 12.24
C ILE A 22 4.02 16.53 11.69
N PHE A 23 5.28 16.57 12.15
CA PHE A 23 6.29 15.58 11.75
C PHE A 23 5.89 14.16 12.12
N ARG A 24 5.33 13.95 13.32
CA ARG A 24 4.86 12.65 13.76
C ARG A 24 3.72 12.13 12.87
N ALA A 25 2.73 12.97 12.59
CA ALA A 25 1.62 12.63 11.70
C ALA A 25 2.09 12.36 10.26
N TRP A 26 3.09 13.11 9.78
CA TRP A 26 3.66 12.92 8.45
C TRP A 26 4.35 11.57 8.29
N ILE A 27 5.14 11.17 9.30
CA ILE A 27 5.82 9.87 9.32
C ILE A 27 4.77 8.74 9.35
N GLU A 28 3.75 8.87 10.18
CA GLU A 28 2.65 7.90 10.27
C GLU A 28 1.89 7.78 8.94
N PHE A 29 1.60 8.90 8.28
CA PHE A 29 0.96 8.90 6.97
C PHE A 29 1.82 8.24 5.89
N LYS A 30 3.14 8.50 5.89
CA LYS A 30 4.06 7.85 4.95
C LYS A 30 4.12 6.34 5.16
N ASN A 31 4.10 5.90 6.42
CA ASN A 31 4.07 4.47 6.77
C ASN A 31 2.74 3.82 6.34
N PHE A 32 1.62 4.49 6.60
CA PHE A 32 0.31 4.01 6.18
C PHE A 32 0.21 3.83 4.66
N LYS A 33 0.75 4.78 3.88
CA LYS A 33 0.77 4.67 2.41
C LYS A 33 1.58 3.47 1.91
N ALA A 34 2.70 3.16 2.57
CA ALA A 34 3.50 1.98 2.22
C ALA A 34 2.74 0.68 2.50
N ILE A 35 2.16 0.56 3.71
CA ILE A 35 1.35 -0.60 4.12
C ILE A 35 0.12 -0.75 3.22
N TRP A 36 -0.52 0.35 2.85
CA TRP A 36 -1.69 0.33 1.95
C TRP A 36 -1.35 -0.24 0.57
N LYS A 37 -0.21 0.17 -0.01
CA LYS A 37 0.23 -0.36 -1.31
C LYS A 37 0.50 -1.86 -1.25
N GLU A 38 1.09 -2.37 -0.17
CA GLU A 38 1.27 -3.81 0.02
C GLU A 38 -0.06 -4.55 0.20
N MET A 39 -1.01 -3.95 0.93
CA MET A 39 -2.35 -4.51 1.12
C MET A 39 -3.14 -4.58 -0.18
N GLU A 40 -3.10 -3.53 -1.01
CA GLU A 40 -3.69 -3.53 -2.35
C GLU A 40 -3.05 -4.60 -3.23
N TRP A 41 -1.72 -4.71 -3.23
CA TRP A 41 -1.03 -5.73 -4.00
C TRP A 41 -1.44 -7.15 -3.60
N ARG A 42 -1.57 -7.42 -2.29
CA ARG A 42 -2.06 -8.71 -1.77
C ARG A 42 -3.50 -8.99 -2.19
N ARG A 43 -4.40 -8.01 -2.08
CA ARG A 43 -5.80 -8.15 -2.50
C ARG A 43 -5.93 -8.39 -4.00
N THR A 44 -5.29 -7.58 -4.83
CA THR A 44 -5.32 -7.74 -6.29
C THR A 44 -4.74 -9.09 -6.71
N ARG A 45 -3.64 -9.55 -6.08
CA ARG A 45 -3.11 -10.90 -6.33
C ARG A 45 -4.12 -11.98 -5.95
N GLN A 46 -4.76 -11.91 -4.78
CA GLN A 46 -5.76 -12.89 -4.37
C GLN A 46 -6.97 -12.94 -5.31
N THR A 47 -7.53 -11.80 -5.68
CA THR A 47 -8.65 -11.74 -6.64
C THR A 47 -8.25 -12.26 -8.01
N ALA A 48 -7.04 -11.94 -8.48
CA ALA A 48 -6.52 -12.48 -9.74
C ALA A 48 -6.35 -14.01 -9.69
N LYS A 49 -5.92 -14.58 -8.56
CA LYS A 49 -5.86 -16.05 -8.37
C LYS A 49 -7.24 -16.70 -8.49
N GLU A 50 -8.25 -16.13 -7.83
CA GLU A 50 -9.62 -16.66 -7.88
C GLU A 50 -10.22 -16.58 -9.29
N VAL A 51 -10.02 -15.45 -9.97
CA VAL A 51 -10.45 -15.26 -11.37
C VAL A 51 -9.73 -16.25 -12.30
N LEU A 52 -8.42 -16.42 -12.15
CA LEU A 52 -7.65 -17.36 -12.96
C LEU A 52 -8.13 -18.79 -12.75
N LYS A 53 -8.45 -19.20 -11.51
CA LYS A 53 -9.01 -20.52 -11.22
C LYS A 53 -10.40 -20.72 -11.83
N ALA A 54 -11.25 -19.68 -11.82
CA ALA A 54 -12.59 -19.73 -12.40
C ALA A 54 -12.58 -19.77 -13.95
N GLU A 55 -11.65 -19.06 -14.58
CA GLU A 55 -11.54 -18.96 -16.05
C GLU A 55 -10.68 -20.06 -16.68
N LYS A 56 -10.16 -21.01 -15.87
CA LYS A 56 -9.30 -22.12 -16.34
C LYS A 56 -9.90 -22.87 -17.54
N GLU A 57 -11.20 -23.17 -17.51
CA GLU A 57 -11.88 -23.86 -18.61
C GLU A 57 -12.00 -23.01 -19.88
N THR A 58 -12.10 -21.69 -19.74
CA THR A 58 -12.19 -20.75 -20.86
C THR A 58 -10.84 -20.63 -21.56
N PHE A 59 -9.75 -20.55 -20.79
CA PHE A 59 -8.38 -20.51 -21.32
C PHE A 59 -8.00 -21.83 -22.01
N LEU A 60 -8.40 -22.98 -21.47
CA LEU A 60 -8.13 -24.29 -22.09
C LEU A 60 -8.85 -24.52 -23.42
N LYS A 61 -9.90 -23.74 -23.74
CA LYS A 61 -10.65 -23.81 -25.00
C LYS A 61 -10.07 -22.92 -26.11
N MET A 62 -9.12 -22.03 -25.79
CA MET A 62 -8.44 -21.19 -26.77
C MET A 62 -7.21 -21.90 -27.35
N GLU A 63 -6.96 -21.70 -28.64
CA GLU A 63 -5.89 -22.37 -29.43
C GLU A 63 -4.47 -22.12 -28.90
N ASP A 64 -4.28 -21.07 -28.07
CA ASP A 64 -3.02 -20.72 -27.38
C ASP A 64 -3.24 -20.41 -25.88
N GLY A 65 -4.43 -20.67 -25.35
CA GLY A 65 -4.79 -20.23 -24.00
C GLY A 65 -4.13 -21.04 -22.88
N LYS A 66 -3.51 -22.18 -23.20
CA LYS A 66 -2.77 -23.01 -22.23
C LYS A 66 -1.42 -22.38 -21.85
N GLU A 67 -0.67 -21.84 -22.81
CA GLU A 67 0.57 -21.12 -22.53
C GLU A 67 0.28 -19.83 -21.78
N LEU A 68 -0.77 -19.11 -22.17
CA LEU A 68 -1.21 -17.91 -21.48
C LEU A 68 -1.58 -18.22 -20.01
N TYR A 69 -2.34 -19.30 -19.78
CA TYR A 69 -2.71 -19.74 -18.45
C TYR A 69 -1.50 -20.10 -17.59
N ASP A 70 -0.52 -20.83 -18.14
CA ASP A 70 0.71 -21.23 -17.46
C ASP A 70 1.55 -20.01 -17.03
N ILE A 71 1.73 -19.04 -17.93
CA ILE A 71 2.43 -17.78 -17.65
C ILE A 71 1.71 -17.01 -16.54
N LEU A 72 0.38 -16.92 -16.57
CA LEU A 72 -0.40 -16.27 -15.53
C LEU A 72 -0.31 -17.03 -14.19
N CYS A 73 -0.36 -18.36 -14.18
CA CYS A 73 -0.17 -19.16 -12.97
C CYS A 73 1.20 -18.93 -12.34
N HIS A 74 2.26 -18.89 -13.15
CA HIS A 74 3.62 -18.61 -12.69
C HIS A 74 3.77 -17.17 -12.17
N MET A 75 3.17 -16.18 -12.85
CA MET A 75 3.21 -14.78 -12.42
C MET A 75 2.48 -14.54 -11.09
N PHE A 76 1.41 -15.29 -10.82
CA PHE A 76 0.64 -15.14 -9.59
C PHE A 76 1.08 -16.10 -8.46
N GLU A 77 2.02 -17.02 -8.71
CA GLU A 77 2.42 -18.11 -7.80
C GLU A 77 1.19 -18.91 -7.35
N VAL A 78 0.39 -19.39 -8.29
CA VAL A 78 -0.74 -20.27 -8.01
C VAL A 78 -0.22 -21.70 -7.93
N ASP A 79 -0.32 -22.34 -6.76
CA ASP A 79 -0.14 -23.79 -6.67
C ASP A 79 -1.27 -24.47 -7.45
N GLU A 80 -0.88 -25.21 -8.49
CA GLU A 80 -1.80 -26.06 -9.26
C GLU A 80 -2.11 -27.34 -8.46
N ASP A 81 -3.00 -27.22 -7.48
CA ASP A 81 -3.71 -28.36 -6.86
C ASP A 81 -5.14 -28.53 -7.45
#